data_AF-A0A770AYX2-F1
#
_entry.id   AF-A0A770AYX2-F1
#
_cell.length_a   1.000
_cell.length_b   1.000
_cell.length_c   1.000
_cell.angle_alpha   90.00
_cell.angle_beta   90.00
_cell.angle_gamma   90.00
#
_symmetry.space_group_name_H-M   'P 1'
#
loop_
_entity.id
_entity.type
_entity.pdbx_description
1 polymer ?
#
loop_
_entity_poly.entity_id
_entity_poly.type
_entity_poly.pdbx_seq_one_letter_code
_entity_poly.pdbx_strand_id
1 'polypeptide(L)' 'MQKKRLIQLIHIARNELGMDEDTYRQMLQGLTGKASTKGMDTTQLNCVLESMKKKGFRVKPAR' A
#
# COMPACT_ATOMS: atom_id res chain seq x y z
N MET A 1 2.78 4.45 16.14
CA MET A 1 3.98 4.64 15.30
C MET A 1 4.00 3.77 14.02
N GLN A 2 3.38 2.58 14.00
CA GLN A 2 3.48 1.66 12.84
C GLN A 2 2.62 2.02 11.60
N LYS A 3 1.40 2.57 11.76
CA LYS A 3 0.54 2.96 10.63
C LYS A 3 1.24 3.93 9.67
N LYS A 4 1.88 4.98 10.18
CA LYS A 4 2.57 5.99 9.35
C LYS A 4 3.64 5.38 8.45
N ARG A 5 4.43 4.44 8.98
CA ARG A 5 5.47 3.73 8.22
C ARG A 5 4.86 2.87 7.10
N LEU A 6 3.78 2.15 7.38
CA LEU A 6 3.09 1.35 6.36
C LEU A 6 2.52 2.25 5.25
N ILE A 7 1.90 3.37 5.61
CA ILE A 7 1.40 4.35 4.65
C ILE A 7 2.55 4.83 3.75
N GLN A 8 3.68 5.22 4.33
CA GLN A 8 4.86 5.63 3.56
C GLN A 8 5.34 4.54 2.60
N LEU A 9 5.44 3.28 3.06
CA LEU A 9 5.85 2.16 2.20
C LEU A 9 4.87 1.93 1.05
N ILE A 10 3.57 2.05 1.28
CA ILE A 10 2.55 1.94 0.23
C ILE A 10 2.70 3.06 -0.80
N HIS A 11 2.97 4.30 -0.37
CA HIS A 11 3.23 5.40 -1.31
C HIS A 11 4.52 5.20 -2.12
N ILE A 12 5.58 4.67 -1.50
CA ILE A 12 6.81 4.31 -2.20
C ILE A 12 6.54 3.18 -3.21
N ALA A 13 5.82 2.14 -2.79
CA ALA A 13 5.45 1.02 -3.64
C ALA A 13 4.62 1.45 -4.84
N ARG A 14 3.68 2.39 -4.65
CA ARG A 14 2.91 3.00 -5.75
C ARG A 14 3.86 3.60 -6.79
N ASN A 15 4.85 4.38 -6.34
CA ASN A 15 5.83 5.01 -7.24
C ASN A 15 6.76 3.99 -7.90
N GLU A 16 7.28 3.01 -7.16
CA GLU A 16 8.16 1.96 -7.72
C GLU A 16 7.44 1.06 -8.73
N LEU A 17 6.15 0.80 -8.51
CA LEU A 17 5.31 0.03 -9.44
C LEU A 17 4.76 0.88 -10.59
N GLY A 18 5.04 2.18 -10.63
CA GLY A 18 4.53 3.09 -11.67
C GLY A 18 3.00 3.21 -11.68
N MET A 19 2.35 3.05 -10.52
CA MET A 19 0.89 3.13 -10.42
C MET A 19 0.41 4.58 -10.42
N ASP A 20 -0.42 4.91 -11.39
CA ASP A 20 -1.19 6.15 -11.40
C ASP A 20 -2.20 6.19 -10.24
N GLU A 21 -2.80 7.36 -10.04
CA GLU A 21 -3.67 7.60 -8.89
C GLU A 21 -4.96 6.79 -8.93
N ASP A 22 -5.52 6.58 -10.11
CA ASP A 22 -6.78 5.87 -10.29
C ASP A 22 -6.57 4.37 -10.11
N THR A 23 -5.53 3.80 -10.71
CA THR A 23 -5.10 2.41 -10.47
C THR A 23 -4.84 2.16 -9.00
N TYR A 24 -4.16 3.09 -8.34
CA TYR A 24 -3.90 3.00 -6.89
C TYR A 24 -5.19 3.02 -6.09
N ARG A 25 -6.11 3.97 -6.35
CA ARG A 25 -7.41 4.05 -5.65
C ARG A 25 -8.27 2.82 -5.88
N GLN A 26 -8.32 2.31 -7.12
CA GLN A 26 -9.05 1.09 -7.44
C GLN A 26 -8.48 -0.11 -6.68
N MET A 27 -7.15 -0.24 -6.61
CA MET A 27 -6.52 -1.30 -5.84
C MET A 27 -6.85 -1.18 -4.34
N LEU A 28 -6.80 0.03 -3.78
CA LEU A 28 -7.18 0.27 -2.39
C LEU A 28 -8.64 -0.09 -2.12
N GLN A 29 -9.57 0.33 -2.99
CA GLN A 29 -10.99 -0.02 -2.88
C GLN A 29 -11.22 -1.52 -3.03
N GLY A 30 -10.58 -2.19 -3.98
CA GLY A 30 -10.72 -3.63 -4.19
C GLY A 30 -10.20 -4.46 -3.02
N LEU A 31 -9.13 -4.01 -2.36
CA LEU A 31 -8.54 -4.73 -1.22
C LEU A 31 -9.18 -4.40 0.13
N THR A 32 -9.64 -3.16 0.32
CA THR A 32 -10.03 -2.66 1.65
C THR A 32 -11.42 -2.02 1.71
N GLY A 33 -12.07 -1.80 0.56
CA GLY A 33 -13.30 -1.02 0.42
C GLY A 33 -13.10 0.49 0.58
N LYS A 34 -11.86 0.97 0.79
CA LYS A 34 -11.55 2.38 1.06
C LYS A 34 -10.66 2.96 -0.03
N ALA A 35 -10.94 4.19 -0.44
CA ALA A 35 -10.12 4.92 -1.42
C ALA A 35 -8.92 5.65 -0.79
N SER A 36 -8.73 5.58 0.53
CA SER A 36 -7.64 6.28 1.21
C SER A 36 -7.01 5.45 2.33
N THR A 37 -5.69 5.58 2.47
CA THR A 37 -4.90 4.93 3.54
C THR A 37 -5.09 5.59 4.91
N LYS A 38 -5.61 6.83 4.96
CA LYS A 38 -5.92 7.54 6.22
C LYS A 38 -7.00 6.85 7.04
N GLY A 39 -8.02 6.29 6.38
CA GLY A 39 -9.09 5.56 7.04
C GLY A 39 -8.78 4.09 7.30
N MET A 40 -7.61 3.59 6.89
CA MET A 40 -7.29 2.16 6.96
C MET A 40 -6.70 1.73 8.30
N ASP A 41 -6.95 0.47 8.65
CA ASP A 41 -6.32 -0.18 9.78
C ASP A 41 -5.00 -0.84 9.44
N THR A 42 -4.18 -1.12 10.46
CA THR A 42 -2.85 -1.70 10.28
C THR A 42 -2.92 -3.01 9.50
N THR A 43 -3.96 -3.83 9.75
CA THR A 43 -4.25 -5.06 9.00
C THR A 43 -4.55 -4.79 7.52
N GLN A 44 -5.36 -3.77 7.23
CA GLN A 44 -5.69 -3.37 5.87
C GLN A 44 -4.45 -2.85 5.12
N LEU A 45 -3.65 -2.00 5.78
CA LEU A 45 -2.40 -1.47 5.22
C LEU A 45 -1.40 -2.60 4.93
N ASN A 46 -1.26 -3.58 5.83
CA ASN A 46 -0.41 -4.75 5.59
C ASN A 46 -0.93 -5.59 4.41
N CYS A 47 -2.24 -5.79 4.28
CA CYS A 47 -2.83 -6.51 3.15
C CYS A 47 -2.54 -5.81 1.81
N VAL A 48 -2.68 -4.47 1.77
CA VAL A 48 -2.31 -3.65 0.60
C VAL A 48 -0.82 -3.80 0.28
N LEU A 49 0.04 -3.70 1.29
CA LEU A 49 1.49 -3.83 1.13
C LEU A 49 1.87 -5.21 0.59
N GLU A 50 1.27 -6.29 1.10
CA GLU A 50 1.45 -7.66 0.60
C GLU A 50 0.98 -7.81 -0.85
N SER A 51 -0.17 -7.22 -1.22
CA SER A 51 -0.62 -7.22 -2.60
C SER A 51 0.34 -6.46 -3.53
N MET A 52 0.90 -5.34 -3.07
CA MET A 52 1.93 -4.63 -3.82
C MET A 52 3.20 -5.47 -3.96
N LYS A 53 3.60 -6.22 -2.92
CA LYS A 53 4.73 -7.15 -3.01
C LYS A 53 4.52 -8.23 -4.06
N LYS A 54 3.32 -8.83 -4.10
CA LYS A 54 2.95 -9.81 -5.12
C LYS A 54 3.01 -9.23 -6.55
N LYS A 55 2.74 -7.94 -6.71
CA LYS A 55 2.87 -7.23 -8.00
C LYS A 55 4.32 -6.91 -8.40
N GLY A 56 5.30 -7.17 -7.52
CA GLY A 56 6.72 -6.96 -7.80
C GLY A 56 7.42 -5.99 -6.84
N PHE A 57 6.70 -5.37 -5.90
CA PHE A 57 7.32 -4.48 -4.91
C PHE A 57 8.18 -5.28 -3.93
N ARG A 58 9.44 -4.88 -3.74
CA ARG A 58 10.34 -5.55 -2.80
C ARG A 58 10.55 -4.66 -1.59
N VAL A 59 9.85 -4.95 -0.49
CA VAL A 59 10.17 -4.33 0.79
C VAL A 59 11.54 -4.83 1.22
N LYS A 60 12.56 -3.99 1.06
CA LYS A 60 13.87 -4.27 1.67
C LYS A 60 13.66 -4.32 3.18
N PRO A 61 13.97 -5.44 3.86
CA PRO A 61 13.96 -5.46 5.31
C PRO A 61 14.94 -4.38 5.79
N ALA A 62 14.47 -3.47 6.64
CA ALA A 62 15.37 -2.58 7.36
C ALA A 62 16.23 -3.48 8.26
N ARG A 63 17.49 -3.64 7.88
CA ARG A 63 18.51 -4.35 8.65
C ARG A 63 18.81 -3.60 9.95
#